data_AF-E1L547-F1
#
_entry.id   AF-E1L547-F1
#
_cell.length_a   1.000
_cell.length_b   1.000
_cell.length_c   1.000
_cell.angle_alpha   90.00
_cell.angle_beta   90.00
_cell.angle_gamma   90.00
#
_symmetry.space_group_name_H-M   'P 1'
#
loop_
_entity.id
_entity.type
_entity.pdbx_description
1 polymer ?
#
loop_
_entity_poly.entity_id
_entity_poly.type
_entity_poly.pdbx_seq_one_letter_code
_entity_poly.pdbx_strand_id
1 'polypeptide(L)'
;MKLNKKSLLVACVLAAMSTSVFAASTTTSTSTTTVTNTDTPTSTSTRVTREQHSTSASSTTWKSEETHRTTSTSTSVGVMTPQKLEERSAMAGYIAADVSDVLNPYRDVPKSLKSGKGMTFKNDEVLEHGVLASMKQGGKWGIIRPDGTVAIEPKYKEIRDVDYKTGNVLAQVDKKTETWVTPKGVEISEEEALKDRIKQEVTQEYASDGFVEFKQKGKYGFKTADDKVVIEPQFRQVLTGFSEDRAFVKNAKGKIVAIDGTGKELFVAPSKEIYGYRNGLAEYRRSVSGFNLGGLVGGFIVGGIVGGALLGGHHYHVGGFVYDGAKRGYIDRNGNIVIDSKKDEVWPMTSYGTVIKDAGKLCFVNRKGEIVIQPGDYDAGEMDKFNGLLALKDNSSDKWGVFDVSTGKQVVSFKYDSISFAGTDRLVVVKDHVKNLINMSTGKSLYSAQTEATIEPFNSDTVTWVHTGKDAYTIIDNDGHVLFRDTNNSIEDVKSFNHGFSSVKSKGKWGVMNAKGEWVVQPTYEAVNIL
;
A
#
# COMPACT_ATOMS: atom_id res chain seq x y z
N MET A 1 -38.74 44.82 45.02
CA MET A 1 -40.04 44.12 45.02
C MET A 1 -39.85 42.79 44.29
N LYS A 2 -40.13 41.65 44.94
CA LYS A 2 -40.06 40.30 44.36
C LYS A 2 -41.25 40.03 43.43
N LEU A 3 -41.06 39.18 42.40
CA LEU A 3 -41.99 38.22 41.72
C LEU A 3 -41.44 38.01 40.28
N ASN A 4 -40.94 36.88 39.77
CA ASN A 4 -41.21 35.43 39.80
C ASN A 4 -42.10 34.92 38.64
N LYS A 5 -41.50 34.05 37.81
CA LYS A 5 -42.02 32.90 37.02
C LYS A 5 -42.84 33.07 35.70
N LYS A 6 -42.17 32.56 34.64
CA LYS A 6 -42.58 31.50 33.68
C LYS A 6 -43.66 31.74 32.59
N SER A 7 -43.21 31.48 31.35
CA SER A 7 -43.83 30.68 30.27
C SER A 7 -44.44 31.37 29.03
N LEU A 8 -43.83 30.98 27.88
CA LEU A 8 -44.44 30.51 26.62
C LEU A 8 -44.62 31.45 25.38
N LEU A 9 -43.83 31.12 24.34
CA LEU A 9 -44.11 30.94 22.89
C LEU A 9 -44.67 32.07 21.98
N VAL A 10 -43.83 32.39 20.96
CA VAL A 10 -44.09 32.39 19.49
C VAL A 10 -44.35 33.71 18.72
N ALA A 11 -43.54 33.82 17.64
CA ALA A 11 -43.71 34.48 16.33
C ALA A 11 -43.45 35.99 16.13
N CYS A 12 -42.32 36.22 15.43
CA CYS A 12 -42.00 37.16 14.34
C CYS A 12 -42.99 38.27 13.93
N VAL A 13 -42.47 39.48 13.67
CA VAL A 13 -42.38 40.12 12.33
C VAL A 13 -41.52 41.40 12.38
N LEU A 14 -40.64 41.49 11.37
CA LEU A 14 -39.91 42.60 10.74
C LEU A 14 -40.19 44.07 11.15
N ALA A 15 -39.12 44.86 11.28
CA ALA A 15 -38.83 46.04 10.43
C ALA A 15 -37.61 46.83 10.96
N ALA A 16 -36.66 47.15 10.08
CA ALA A 16 -36.07 48.49 9.91
C ALA A 16 -34.75 48.42 9.11
N MET A 17 -34.77 48.99 7.90
CA MET A 17 -33.58 49.41 7.18
C MET A 17 -33.29 50.89 7.51
N SER A 18 -32.02 51.24 7.71
CA SER A 18 -31.53 52.61 7.55
C SER A 18 -30.05 52.62 7.17
N THR A 19 -29.74 53.39 6.14
CA THR A 19 -28.45 53.54 5.46
C THR A 19 -27.53 54.54 6.16
N SER A 20 -26.22 54.27 6.15
CA SER A 20 -25.17 55.29 6.35
C SER A 20 -23.92 54.91 5.54
N VAL A 21 -23.48 55.82 4.67
CA VAL A 21 -22.26 55.73 3.85
C VAL A 21 -21.08 56.29 4.64
N PHE A 22 -19.93 55.60 4.63
CA PHE A 22 -18.62 56.14 5.03
C PHE A 22 -17.60 55.85 3.93
N ALA A 23 -16.82 56.88 3.56
CA ALA A 23 -15.75 56.82 2.57
C ALA A 23 -14.45 56.24 3.19
N ALA A 24 -13.75 55.38 2.45
CA ALA A 24 -12.43 54.88 2.81
C ALA A 24 -11.33 55.64 2.05
N SER A 25 -10.31 56.11 2.76
CA SER A 25 -9.08 56.72 2.21
C SER A 25 -7.94 55.72 2.19
N THR A 26 -7.18 55.67 1.09
CA THR A 26 -5.98 54.84 0.91
C THR A 26 -4.70 55.67 1.09
N THR A 27 -3.70 55.09 1.78
CA THR A 27 -2.32 55.60 1.85
C THR A 27 -1.35 54.56 1.29
N THR A 28 -0.39 55.01 0.49
CA THR A 28 0.64 54.17 -0.16
C THR A 28 2.00 54.49 0.43
N SER A 29 2.83 53.48 0.72
CA SER A 29 4.24 53.66 1.09
C SER A 29 5.13 52.72 0.29
N THR A 30 6.31 53.22 -0.11
CA THR A 30 7.30 52.49 -0.91
C THR A 30 8.59 52.33 -0.11
N SER A 31 9.19 51.15 -0.15
CA SER A 31 10.54 50.92 0.42
C SER A 31 11.40 50.09 -0.54
N THR A 32 12.65 50.50 -0.71
CA THR A 32 13.61 49.90 -1.63
C THR A 32 14.80 49.31 -0.85
N THR A 33 15.19 48.08 -1.14
CA THR A 33 16.37 47.44 -0.52
C THR A 33 17.37 47.02 -1.60
N THR A 34 18.64 47.38 -1.43
CA THR A 34 19.74 47.05 -2.34
C THR A 34 20.66 46.02 -1.68
N VAL A 35 21.04 44.96 -2.40
CA VAL A 35 22.04 43.97 -1.95
C VAL A 35 23.14 43.87 -3.00
N THR A 36 24.41 43.87 -2.54
CA THR A 36 25.59 43.67 -3.39
C THR A 36 26.38 42.48 -2.84
N ASN A 37 26.71 41.50 -3.68
CA ASN A 37 27.58 40.38 -3.33
C ASN A 37 28.96 40.61 -3.95
N THR A 38 30.01 40.47 -3.16
CA THR A 38 31.41 40.49 -3.63
C THR A 38 32.12 39.28 -3.07
N ASP A 39 32.54 38.35 -3.95
CA ASP A 39 33.65 37.45 -3.65
C ASP A 39 34.37 37.01 -4.95
N THR A 40 35.70 37.17 -4.92
CA THR A 40 36.75 36.78 -5.89
C THR A 40 36.99 37.63 -7.16
N PRO A 41 38.27 37.84 -7.55
CA PRO A 41 38.68 38.76 -8.61
C PRO A 41 38.67 38.06 -9.98
N THR A 42 37.50 37.66 -10.47
CA THR A 42 37.17 37.51 -11.90
C THR A 42 35.72 37.04 -12.03
N SER A 43 34.74 37.95 -11.91
CA SER A 43 33.46 37.83 -12.62
C SER A 43 32.60 39.10 -12.49
N THR A 44 31.88 39.38 -13.57
CA THR A 44 30.98 40.51 -13.81
C THR A 44 29.81 40.52 -12.82
N SER A 45 29.56 41.66 -12.15
CA SER A 45 28.42 41.85 -11.24
C SER A 45 27.12 42.12 -12.00
N THR A 46 26.04 41.41 -11.65
CA THR A 46 24.68 41.72 -12.11
C THR A 46 23.89 42.38 -10.97
N ARG A 47 23.38 43.60 -11.20
CA ARG A 47 22.57 44.37 -10.24
C ARG A 47 21.10 43.96 -10.37
N VAL A 48 20.47 43.53 -9.28
CA VAL A 48 19.02 43.29 -9.24
C VAL A 48 18.39 44.21 -8.20
N THR A 49 17.55 45.13 -8.65
CA THR A 49 16.74 46.00 -7.79
C THR A 49 15.34 45.42 -7.71
N ARG A 50 14.79 45.25 -6.50
CA ARG A 50 13.40 44.87 -6.29
C ARG A 50 12.67 46.00 -5.59
N GLU A 51 11.68 46.57 -6.25
CA GLU A 51 10.73 47.51 -5.65
C GLU A 51 9.44 46.74 -5.29
N GLN A 52 8.93 46.95 -4.07
CA GLN A 52 7.63 46.44 -3.65
C GLN A 52 6.76 47.61 -3.23
N HIS A 53 5.56 47.67 -3.80
CA HIS A 53 4.49 48.54 -3.34
C HIS A 53 3.43 47.69 -2.65
N SER A 54 3.03 48.08 -1.45
CA SER A 54 1.84 47.54 -0.79
C SER A 54 0.85 48.67 -0.54
N THR A 55 -0.41 48.39 -0.85
CA THR A 55 -1.56 49.23 -0.49
C THR A 55 -2.47 48.38 0.37
N SER A 56 -2.70 48.81 1.61
CA SER A 56 -3.59 48.11 2.54
C SER A 56 -4.86 48.94 2.75
N ALA A 57 -6.01 48.37 2.39
CA ALA A 57 -7.33 48.84 2.80
C ALA A 57 -7.96 47.76 3.69
N SER A 58 -8.46 48.15 4.87
CA SER A 58 -9.12 47.23 5.80
C SER A 58 -10.63 47.42 5.75
N SER A 59 -11.39 46.33 5.60
CA SER A 59 -12.82 46.27 5.92
C SER A 59 -13.19 44.88 6.44
N THR A 60 -13.96 44.85 7.53
CA THR A 60 -14.40 43.65 8.25
C THR A 60 -15.54 42.92 7.53
N THR A 61 -15.49 41.59 7.56
CA THR A 61 -16.28 40.57 6.83
C THR A 61 -17.73 40.41 7.31
N TRP A 62 -18.67 39.93 6.46
CA TRP A 62 -19.49 38.69 6.61
C TRP A 62 -20.25 38.34 5.29
N LYS A 63 -20.46 37.03 5.04
CA LYS A 63 -20.90 36.26 3.83
C LYS A 63 -22.12 36.82 3.04
N SER A 64 -22.37 36.59 1.74
CA SER A 64 -22.24 35.39 0.87
C SER A 64 -22.24 35.71 -0.65
N GLU A 65 -21.82 34.72 -1.44
CA GLU A 65 -22.09 34.44 -2.87
C GLU A 65 -21.50 35.32 -4.00
N GLU A 66 -20.65 34.61 -4.76
CA GLU A 66 -20.33 34.68 -6.20
C GLU A 66 -20.39 36.02 -6.94
N THR A 67 -19.27 36.43 -7.56
CA THR A 67 -19.17 36.35 -9.04
C THR A 67 -17.72 36.37 -9.52
N HIS A 68 -17.52 35.60 -10.59
CA HIS A 68 -16.34 35.31 -11.42
C HIS A 68 -15.32 36.43 -11.67
N ARG A 69 -14.04 36.02 -11.71
CA ARG A 69 -12.97 36.73 -12.43
C ARG A 69 -12.62 35.93 -13.68
N THR A 70 -12.99 36.48 -14.83
CA THR A 70 -12.57 36.04 -16.16
C THR A 70 -11.08 36.30 -16.33
N THR A 71 -10.31 35.29 -16.72
CA THR A 71 -8.97 35.48 -17.30
C THR A 71 -9.02 35.01 -18.73
N SER A 72 -8.85 35.96 -19.63
CA SER A 72 -8.73 35.80 -21.07
C SER A 72 -7.41 35.12 -21.43
N THR A 73 -7.49 34.04 -22.21
CA THR A 73 -6.35 33.53 -22.96
C THR A 73 -6.78 33.37 -24.42
N SER A 74 -6.02 34.01 -25.31
CA SER A 74 -6.26 34.12 -26.74
C SER A 74 -6.40 32.78 -27.45
N THR A 75 -7.44 32.64 -28.27
CA THR A 75 -7.70 31.48 -29.13
C THR A 75 -7.25 31.78 -30.57
N SER A 76 -6.40 30.92 -31.15
CA SER A 76 -6.28 30.80 -32.61
C SER A 76 -7.38 29.87 -33.11
N VAL A 77 -8.08 30.30 -34.15
CA VAL A 77 -9.26 29.64 -34.74
C VAL A 77 -8.87 28.34 -35.44
N GLY A 78 -9.46 27.23 -35.01
CA GLY A 78 -9.59 25.99 -35.77
C GLY A 78 -11.05 25.55 -35.70
N VAL A 79 -11.75 25.62 -36.82
CA VAL A 79 -13.19 25.33 -36.93
C VAL A 79 -13.40 23.80 -36.92
N MET A 80 -14.18 23.29 -35.96
CA MET A 80 -15.14 22.19 -36.15
C MET A 80 -15.97 21.95 -34.86
N THR A 81 -17.29 21.85 -35.02
CA THR A 81 -18.28 21.41 -34.01
C THR A 81 -19.40 20.64 -34.72
N PRO A 82 -20.29 19.87 -34.05
CA PRO A 82 -20.33 19.40 -32.64
C PRO A 82 -20.61 17.86 -32.54
N GLN A 83 -20.35 17.14 -31.43
CA GLN A 83 -21.20 17.09 -30.23
C GLN A 83 -20.54 16.32 -29.06
N LYS A 84 -20.83 16.80 -27.83
CA LYS A 84 -20.68 16.19 -26.49
C LYS A 84 -19.26 15.94 -25.95
N LEU A 85 -18.64 17.01 -25.41
CA LEU A 85 -17.49 16.91 -24.50
C LEU A 85 -17.61 17.79 -23.23
N GLU A 86 -18.54 18.73 -23.16
CA GLU A 86 -18.59 19.73 -22.07
C GLU A 86 -19.13 19.20 -20.73
N GLU A 87 -19.96 18.16 -20.70
CA GLU A 87 -20.50 17.61 -19.43
C GLU A 87 -19.46 16.82 -18.60
N ARG A 88 -18.33 16.41 -19.19
CA ARG A 88 -17.25 15.70 -18.44
C ARG A 88 -16.27 16.64 -17.74
N SER A 89 -16.18 17.91 -18.17
CA SER A 89 -15.16 18.85 -17.67
C SER A 89 -15.59 19.55 -16.37
N ALA A 90 -16.89 19.78 -16.16
CA ALA A 90 -17.40 20.43 -14.95
C ALA A 90 -17.26 19.57 -13.68
N MET A 91 -17.30 18.24 -13.79
CA MET A 91 -17.11 17.31 -12.68
C MET A 91 -15.64 17.21 -12.20
N ALA A 92 -14.66 17.45 -13.08
CA ALA A 92 -13.24 17.38 -12.74
C ALA A 92 -12.80 18.54 -11.82
N GLY A 93 -13.47 19.69 -11.87
CA GLY A 93 -13.17 20.87 -11.04
C GLY A 93 -13.58 20.74 -9.57
N TYR A 94 -14.64 19.97 -9.27
CA TYR A 94 -15.13 19.78 -7.90
C TYR A 94 -14.39 18.68 -7.12
N ILE A 95 -13.59 17.86 -7.79
CA ILE A 95 -12.85 16.76 -7.16
C ILE A 95 -11.56 17.27 -6.47
N ALA A 96 -11.00 18.39 -6.94
CA ALA A 96 -9.69 18.87 -6.50
C ALA A 96 -9.69 19.52 -5.10
N ALA A 97 -10.78 20.16 -4.66
CA ALA A 97 -10.77 21.00 -3.46
C ALA A 97 -10.71 20.21 -2.14
N ASP A 98 -11.24 18.98 -2.10
CA ASP A 98 -11.31 18.23 -0.85
C ASP A 98 -10.12 17.27 -0.63
N VAL A 99 -9.36 16.99 -1.68
CA VAL A 99 -8.25 16.03 -1.62
C VAL A 99 -6.89 16.75 -1.57
N SER A 100 -6.82 18.00 -2.04
CA SER A 100 -5.58 18.80 -2.02
C SER A 100 -5.11 19.20 -0.62
N ASP A 101 -6.04 19.36 0.33
CA ASP A 101 -5.72 19.86 1.67
C ASP A 101 -5.26 18.77 2.65
N VAL A 102 -5.40 17.49 2.30
CA VAL A 102 -5.38 16.42 3.31
C VAL A 102 -4.33 15.34 3.08
N LEU A 103 -3.86 15.16 1.85
CA LEU A 103 -2.93 14.10 1.53
C LEU A 103 -1.51 14.66 1.35
N ASN A 104 -0.81 14.95 2.45
CA ASN A 104 0.65 14.91 2.46
C ASN A 104 1.08 13.64 3.20
N PRO A 105 1.19 12.48 2.50
CA PRO A 105 1.32 11.15 3.11
C PRO A 105 2.65 10.93 3.87
N TYR A 106 3.52 11.93 3.97
CA TYR A 106 4.87 11.80 4.55
C TYR A 106 5.10 12.59 5.84
N ARG A 107 4.06 13.20 6.43
CA ARG A 107 4.30 14.16 7.52
C ARG A 107 4.83 13.50 8.80
N ASP A 108 4.42 12.26 9.13
CA ASP A 108 4.76 11.63 10.42
C ASP A 108 4.97 10.10 10.39
N VAL A 109 5.61 9.56 9.35
CA VAL A 109 5.99 8.13 9.27
C VAL A 109 6.94 7.75 10.42
N PRO A 110 6.79 6.58 11.10
CA PRO A 110 7.76 6.09 12.08
C PRO A 110 9.19 6.09 11.51
N LYS A 111 10.20 6.48 12.30
CA LYS A 111 11.60 6.59 11.81
C LYS A 111 12.11 5.32 11.12
N SER A 112 11.62 4.15 11.51
CA SER A 112 11.93 2.84 10.90
C SER A 112 11.43 2.66 9.47
N LEU A 113 10.49 3.50 9.01
CA LEU A 113 9.88 3.45 7.67
C LEU A 113 10.24 4.70 6.83
N LYS A 114 10.98 5.67 7.39
CA LYS A 114 11.40 6.90 6.69
C LYS A 114 12.44 6.67 5.59
N SER A 115 12.99 5.47 5.44
CA SER A 115 13.88 5.10 4.34
C SER A 115 13.15 5.00 3.00
N GLY A 116 11.82 4.84 2.99
CA GLY A 116 11.00 4.65 1.79
C GLY A 116 10.48 5.94 1.13
N LYS A 117 11.09 7.11 1.36
CA LYS A 117 10.67 8.36 0.70
C LYS A 117 10.91 8.27 -0.81
N GLY A 118 9.85 8.20 -1.61
CA GLY A 118 9.97 8.15 -3.07
C GLY A 118 10.78 6.97 -3.58
N MET A 119 10.90 5.90 -2.80
CA MET A 119 11.48 4.66 -3.29
C MET A 119 10.51 4.06 -4.30
N THR A 120 10.74 4.36 -5.58
CA THR A 120 10.47 3.36 -6.61
C THR A 120 11.15 2.08 -6.14
N PHE A 121 10.39 1.02 -5.82
CA PHE A 121 10.92 -0.34 -5.60
C PHE A 121 11.45 -0.93 -6.91
N LYS A 122 12.10 -0.11 -7.74
CA LYS A 122 12.82 -0.52 -8.92
C LYS A 122 14.12 -1.14 -8.45
N ASN A 123 14.03 -2.39 -8.00
CA ASN A 123 15.21 -3.24 -8.05
C ASN A 123 15.37 -3.71 -9.51
N ASP A 124 15.67 -2.75 -10.40
CA ASP A 124 15.93 -3.01 -11.82
C ASP A 124 17.29 -3.72 -12.00
N GLU A 125 18.02 -4.01 -10.92
CA GLU A 125 19.30 -4.74 -10.92
C GLU A 125 19.21 -6.04 -11.73
N VAL A 126 18.08 -6.75 -11.65
CA VAL A 126 17.84 -7.98 -12.42
C VAL A 126 17.90 -7.74 -13.94
N LEU A 127 17.45 -6.57 -14.41
CA LEU A 127 17.54 -6.17 -15.81
C LEU A 127 18.99 -5.91 -16.23
N GLU A 128 19.81 -5.34 -15.34
CA GLU A 128 21.25 -5.11 -15.61
C GLU A 128 22.01 -6.43 -15.81
N HIS A 129 21.51 -7.51 -15.19
CA HIS A 129 22.01 -8.87 -15.39
C HIS A 129 21.44 -9.56 -16.64
N GLY A 130 20.57 -8.89 -17.40
CA GLY A 130 20.00 -9.42 -18.63
C GLY A 130 18.84 -10.39 -18.40
N VAL A 131 18.15 -10.31 -17.26
CA VAL A 131 16.98 -11.13 -16.96
C VAL A 131 15.74 -10.22 -16.89
N LEU A 132 14.76 -10.46 -17.76
CA LEU A 132 13.51 -9.69 -17.77
C LEU A 132 12.29 -10.56 -17.45
N ALA A 133 12.13 -11.67 -18.16
CA ALA A 133 10.91 -12.47 -18.08
C ALA A 133 11.20 -13.97 -18.19
N SER A 134 10.38 -14.77 -17.52
CA SER A 134 10.29 -16.20 -17.81
C SER A 134 9.27 -16.43 -18.92
N MET A 135 9.56 -17.35 -19.84
CA MET A 135 8.67 -17.69 -20.97
C MET A 135 8.53 -19.18 -21.15
N LYS A 136 7.36 -19.61 -21.64
CA LYS A 136 7.01 -21.02 -21.85
C LYS A 136 6.84 -21.33 -23.33
N GLN A 137 7.54 -22.35 -23.81
CA GLN A 137 7.42 -22.88 -25.17
C GLN A 137 7.62 -24.40 -25.16
N GLY A 138 6.76 -25.15 -25.85
CA GLY A 138 6.88 -26.61 -25.91
C GLY A 138 6.73 -27.26 -24.52
N GLY A 139 5.94 -26.66 -23.64
CA GLY A 139 5.76 -27.14 -22.28
C GLY A 139 6.90 -26.85 -21.29
N LYS A 140 8.00 -26.21 -21.73
CA LYS A 140 9.18 -25.90 -20.92
C LYS A 140 9.38 -24.40 -20.75
N TRP A 141 10.04 -24.00 -19.67
CA TRP A 141 10.34 -22.62 -19.35
C TRP A 141 11.81 -22.27 -19.60
N GLY A 142 12.04 -21.03 -20.02
CA GLY A 142 13.35 -20.39 -20.14
C GLY A 142 13.28 -18.94 -19.65
N ILE A 143 14.25 -18.13 -20.07
CA ILE A 143 14.35 -16.70 -19.72
C ILE A 143 14.57 -15.84 -20.96
N ILE A 144 13.94 -14.66 -20.97
CA ILE A 144 14.06 -13.59 -21.98
C ILE A 144 14.84 -12.41 -21.38
N ARG A 145 15.70 -11.79 -22.18
CA ARG A 145 16.46 -10.58 -21.87
C ARG A 145 15.63 -9.29 -22.06
N PRO A 146 16.04 -8.15 -21.47
CA PRO A 146 15.39 -6.86 -21.71
C PRO A 146 15.33 -6.42 -23.18
N ASP A 147 16.28 -6.87 -24.01
CA ASP A 147 16.31 -6.60 -25.46
C ASP A 147 15.39 -7.52 -26.28
N GLY A 148 14.68 -8.44 -25.62
CA GLY A 148 13.77 -9.41 -26.25
C GLY A 148 14.44 -10.70 -26.74
N THR A 149 15.76 -10.84 -26.61
CA THR A 149 16.47 -12.08 -26.98
C THR A 149 16.29 -13.16 -25.91
N VAL A 150 16.43 -14.43 -26.31
CA VAL A 150 16.39 -15.56 -25.36
C VAL A 150 17.69 -15.60 -24.56
N ALA A 151 17.58 -15.48 -23.23
CA ALA A 151 18.70 -15.60 -22.30
C ALA A 151 19.04 -17.07 -22.01
N ILE A 152 17.99 -17.84 -21.72
CA ILE A 152 18.05 -19.24 -21.36
C ILE A 152 16.97 -19.94 -22.17
N GLU A 153 17.36 -20.90 -23.01
CA GLU A 153 16.41 -21.64 -23.85
C GLU A 153 15.37 -22.41 -23.01
N PRO A 154 14.13 -22.58 -23.50
CA PRO A 154 13.09 -23.36 -22.83
C PRO A 154 13.52 -24.82 -22.60
N LYS A 155 13.99 -25.14 -21.40
CA LYS A 155 14.37 -26.52 -21.01
C LYS A 155 13.91 -26.94 -19.61
N TYR A 156 13.55 -25.97 -18.77
CA TYR A 156 13.17 -26.22 -17.39
C TYR A 156 11.68 -26.50 -17.26
N LYS A 157 11.30 -27.27 -16.23
CA LYS A 157 9.88 -27.55 -15.95
C LYS A 157 9.17 -26.32 -15.39
N GLU A 158 9.88 -25.50 -14.63
CA GLU A 158 9.38 -24.27 -14.00
C GLU A 158 10.55 -23.35 -13.61
N ILE A 159 10.30 -22.04 -13.59
CA ILE A 159 11.20 -21.05 -12.98
C ILE A 159 10.61 -20.68 -11.62
N ARG A 160 11.36 -20.91 -10.54
CA ARG A 160 10.89 -20.81 -9.15
C ARG A 160 11.14 -19.45 -8.54
N ASP A 161 12.32 -18.91 -8.76
CA ASP A 161 12.79 -17.68 -8.11
C ASP A 161 13.90 -17.02 -8.93
N VAL A 162 14.18 -15.74 -8.62
CA VAL A 162 15.30 -14.99 -9.18
C VAL A 162 16.02 -14.23 -8.07
N ASP A 163 17.34 -14.34 -8.05
CA ASP A 163 18.19 -13.49 -7.22
C ASP A 163 18.38 -12.15 -7.93
N TYR A 164 17.69 -11.11 -7.46
CA TYR A 164 17.70 -9.79 -8.10
C TYR A 164 19.09 -9.13 -8.16
N LYS A 165 20.02 -9.47 -7.26
CA LYS A 165 21.37 -8.87 -7.19
C LYS A 165 22.37 -9.50 -8.16
N THR A 166 22.08 -10.71 -8.64
CA THR A 166 23.00 -11.48 -9.49
C THR A 166 22.37 -11.86 -10.82
N GLY A 167 21.04 -11.78 -10.92
CA GLY A 167 20.24 -12.31 -12.01
C GLY A 167 20.21 -13.84 -12.06
N ASN A 168 20.76 -14.55 -11.07
CA ASN A 168 20.72 -16.00 -11.03
C ASN A 168 19.27 -16.47 -10.84
N VAL A 169 18.88 -17.50 -11.58
CA VAL A 169 17.52 -18.01 -11.60
C VAL A 169 17.47 -19.39 -10.98
N LEU A 170 16.59 -19.60 -10.01
CA LEU A 170 16.31 -20.93 -9.47
C LEU A 170 15.32 -21.63 -10.40
N ALA A 171 15.76 -22.70 -11.04
CA ALA A 171 14.98 -23.45 -12.02
C ALA A 171 14.71 -24.88 -11.54
N GLN A 172 13.49 -25.35 -11.77
CA GLN A 172 13.12 -26.73 -11.50
C GLN A 172 13.34 -27.59 -12.76
N VAL A 173 14.21 -28.59 -12.66
CA VAL A 173 14.52 -29.51 -13.77
C VAL A 173 13.45 -30.60 -13.88
N ASP A 174 13.09 -31.21 -12.74
CA ASP A 174 12.08 -32.26 -12.62
C ASP A 174 11.25 -32.12 -11.32
N LYS A 175 10.53 -33.15 -10.86
CA LYS A 175 9.70 -33.03 -9.64
C LYS A 175 10.49 -32.87 -8.33
N LYS A 176 11.77 -33.23 -8.30
CA LYS A 176 12.61 -33.29 -7.10
C LYS A 176 13.91 -32.49 -7.23
N THR A 177 14.31 -32.16 -8.44
CA THR A 177 15.59 -31.50 -8.71
C THR A 177 15.39 -30.02 -9.06
N GLU A 178 16.09 -29.16 -8.31
CA GLU A 178 16.20 -27.72 -8.55
C GLU A 178 17.68 -27.37 -8.76
N THR A 179 17.94 -26.37 -9.58
CA THR A 179 19.29 -25.90 -9.89
C THR A 179 19.30 -24.40 -10.07
N TRP A 180 20.38 -23.75 -9.66
CA TRP A 180 20.59 -22.33 -9.93
C TRP A 180 21.23 -22.17 -11.30
N VAL A 181 20.78 -21.18 -12.06
CA VAL A 181 21.21 -20.93 -13.42
C VAL A 181 21.60 -19.47 -13.55
N THR A 182 22.83 -19.21 -13.96
CA THR A 182 23.30 -17.85 -14.23
C THR A 182 22.53 -17.23 -15.42
N PRO A 183 22.51 -15.89 -15.58
CA PRO A 183 21.93 -15.24 -16.76
C PRO A 183 22.52 -15.68 -18.11
N LYS A 184 23.68 -16.34 -18.09
CA LYS A 184 24.35 -16.92 -19.27
C LYS A 184 23.93 -18.38 -19.54
N GLY A 185 23.02 -18.95 -18.75
CA GLY A 185 22.54 -20.32 -18.89
C GLY A 185 23.45 -21.39 -18.27
N VAL A 186 24.45 -21.00 -17.48
CA VAL A 186 25.36 -21.92 -16.77
C VAL A 186 24.73 -22.33 -15.44
N GLU A 187 24.61 -23.65 -15.20
CA GLU A 187 24.12 -24.21 -13.94
C GLU A 187 25.21 -24.14 -12.87
N ILE A 188 24.85 -23.68 -11.66
CA ILE A 188 25.75 -23.46 -10.53
C ILE A 188 25.18 -24.11 -9.25
N SER A 189 26.04 -24.40 -8.28
CA SER A 189 25.60 -24.99 -7.02
C SER A 189 24.88 -23.97 -6.13
N GLU A 190 24.08 -24.43 -5.17
CA GLU A 190 23.43 -23.56 -4.18
C GLU A 190 24.47 -22.77 -3.37
N GLU A 191 25.59 -23.40 -2.99
CA GLU A 191 26.68 -22.73 -2.26
C GLU A 191 27.30 -21.58 -3.06
N GLU A 192 27.47 -21.75 -4.37
CA GLU A 192 27.96 -20.72 -5.27
C GLU A 192 26.95 -19.60 -5.47
N ALA A 193 25.66 -19.94 -5.61
CA ALA A 193 24.58 -18.97 -5.78
C ALA A 193 24.36 -18.12 -4.52
N LEU A 194 24.54 -18.70 -3.32
CA LEU A 194 24.29 -18.03 -2.04
C LEU A 194 25.50 -17.34 -1.43
N LYS A 195 26.69 -17.48 -2.03
CA LYS A 195 27.97 -16.99 -1.49
C LYS A 195 27.97 -15.49 -1.17
N ASP A 196 27.25 -14.70 -1.95
CA ASP A 196 27.16 -13.25 -1.77
C ASP A 196 25.99 -12.82 -0.85
N ARG A 197 24.95 -13.64 -0.69
CA ARG A 197 23.84 -13.39 0.27
C ARG A 197 24.30 -13.56 1.72
N ILE A 198 25.21 -14.50 1.99
CA ILE A 198 25.72 -14.81 3.34
C ILE A 198 26.53 -13.66 3.95
N LYS A 199 27.04 -12.72 3.14
CA LYS A 199 27.83 -11.58 3.65
C LYS A 199 27.01 -10.46 4.31
N GLN A 200 25.67 -10.46 4.25
CA GLN A 200 24.89 -9.26 4.63
C GLN A 200 23.76 -9.39 5.66
N GLU A 201 23.43 -10.55 6.22
CA GLU A 201 22.39 -10.66 7.26
C GLU A 201 22.89 -11.67 8.31
N VAL A 202 23.15 -11.33 9.58
CA VAL A 202 22.20 -10.92 10.61
C VAL A 202 22.96 -10.14 11.70
N THR A 203 22.58 -8.89 12.01
CA THR A 203 22.89 -8.32 13.32
C THR A 203 21.87 -8.91 14.30
N GLN A 204 22.16 -10.10 14.81
CA GLN A 204 21.27 -10.82 15.69
C GLN A 204 21.21 -10.08 17.03
N GLU A 205 20.12 -9.36 17.29
CA GLU A 205 19.96 -8.54 18.51
C GLU A 205 20.01 -9.40 19.77
N TYR A 206 19.49 -10.63 19.70
CA TYR A 206 19.44 -11.58 20.80
C TYR A 206 20.20 -12.86 20.47
N ALA A 207 21.27 -13.16 21.20
CA ALA A 207 22.07 -14.38 20.99
C ALA A 207 21.26 -15.67 21.02
N SER A 208 20.17 -15.70 21.80
CA SER A 208 19.25 -16.83 21.90
C SER A 208 18.49 -17.14 20.62
N ASP A 209 18.32 -16.16 19.72
CA ASP A 209 17.57 -16.36 18.48
C ASP A 209 18.32 -17.32 17.53
N GLY A 210 19.60 -17.59 17.80
CA GLY A 210 20.42 -18.59 17.12
C GLY A 210 20.38 -19.98 17.78
N PHE A 211 19.60 -20.16 18.85
CA PHE A 211 19.49 -21.44 19.53
C PHE A 211 18.58 -22.40 18.77
N VAL A 212 19.06 -23.63 18.65
CA VAL A 212 18.38 -24.73 17.98
C VAL A 212 17.91 -25.71 19.04
N GLU A 213 16.64 -26.10 18.95
CA GLU A 213 16.08 -27.16 19.80
C GLU A 213 16.70 -28.53 19.50
N PHE A 214 16.91 -29.33 20.54
CA PHE A 214 17.33 -30.71 20.38
C PHE A 214 16.62 -31.60 21.40
N LYS A 215 16.49 -32.90 21.07
CA LYS A 215 15.80 -33.87 21.91
C LYS A 215 16.76 -34.94 22.42
N GLN A 216 16.79 -35.14 23.73
CA GLN A 216 17.56 -36.19 24.37
C GLN A 216 16.73 -36.87 25.46
N LYS A 217 16.74 -38.20 25.52
CA LYS A 217 15.99 -39.00 26.51
C LYS A 217 14.51 -38.58 26.63
N GLY A 218 13.89 -38.23 25.49
CA GLY A 218 12.48 -37.85 25.42
C GLY A 218 12.15 -36.40 25.80
N LYS A 219 13.13 -35.60 26.24
CA LYS A 219 12.95 -34.18 26.60
C LYS A 219 13.67 -33.27 25.61
N TYR A 220 13.23 -32.02 25.54
CA TYR A 220 13.79 -30.98 24.69
C TYR A 220 14.66 -30.02 25.50
N GLY A 221 15.78 -29.64 24.91
CA GLY A 221 16.70 -28.59 25.34
C GLY A 221 17.08 -27.71 24.15
N PHE A 222 18.03 -26.79 24.35
CA PHE A 222 18.52 -25.88 23.32
C PHE A 222 20.04 -25.88 23.29
N LYS A 223 20.60 -25.76 22.09
CA LYS A 223 22.04 -25.69 21.81
C LYS A 223 22.30 -24.58 20.79
N THR A 224 23.52 -24.07 20.76
CA THR A 224 23.97 -23.15 19.70
C THR A 224 24.28 -23.92 18.41
N ALA A 225 24.55 -23.18 17.33
CA ALA A 225 24.87 -23.76 16.01
C ALA A 225 26.16 -24.61 16.00
N ASP A 226 27.09 -24.36 16.92
CA ASP A 226 28.32 -25.15 17.16
C ASP A 226 28.10 -26.33 18.14
N ASP A 227 26.86 -26.77 18.31
CA ASP A 227 26.45 -27.90 19.15
C ASP A 227 26.70 -27.76 20.66
N LYS A 228 27.08 -26.57 21.14
CA LYS A 228 27.20 -26.32 22.58
C LYS A 228 25.81 -26.22 23.22
N VAL A 229 25.55 -27.10 24.20
CA VAL A 229 24.30 -27.09 24.97
C VAL A 229 24.22 -25.82 25.81
N VAL A 230 23.13 -25.06 25.64
CA VAL A 230 22.85 -23.83 26.41
C VAL A 230 21.70 -24.01 27.38
N ILE A 231 20.73 -24.89 27.07
CA ILE A 231 19.65 -25.27 27.97
C ILE A 231 19.53 -26.79 27.93
N GLU A 232 19.80 -27.43 29.07
CA GLU A 232 19.74 -28.88 29.19
C GLU A 232 18.32 -29.43 28.90
N PRO A 233 18.20 -30.65 28.33
CA PRO A 233 16.92 -31.26 28.01
C PRO A 233 16.01 -31.46 29.23
N GLN A 234 15.00 -30.60 29.35
CA GLN A 234 14.09 -30.59 30.49
C GLN A 234 12.62 -30.39 30.10
N PHE A 235 12.36 -29.88 28.90
CA PHE A 235 11.00 -29.57 28.43
C PHE A 235 10.35 -30.77 27.77
N ARG A 236 9.03 -30.89 27.88
CA ARG A 236 8.25 -31.96 27.23
C ARG A 236 8.09 -31.72 25.73
N GLN A 237 8.05 -30.46 25.32
CA GLN A 237 7.84 -30.02 23.93
C GLN A 237 8.30 -28.57 23.78
N VAL A 238 8.84 -28.22 22.61
CA VAL A 238 8.99 -26.83 22.14
C VAL A 238 7.81 -26.53 21.23
N LEU A 239 7.06 -25.45 21.53
CA LEU A 239 5.96 -24.99 20.69
C LEU A 239 6.47 -24.00 19.65
N THR A 240 7.36 -23.11 20.07
CA THR A 240 8.06 -22.17 19.19
C THR A 240 9.51 -22.05 19.66
N GLY A 241 10.44 -22.04 18.72
CA GLY A 241 11.84 -21.72 19.00
C GLY A 241 12.02 -20.29 19.50
N PHE A 242 13.28 -19.92 19.75
CA PHE A 242 13.63 -18.58 20.20
C PHE A 242 13.36 -17.52 19.13
N SER A 243 12.75 -16.43 19.58
CA SER A 243 12.51 -15.21 18.82
C SER A 243 12.46 -14.06 19.81
N GLU A 244 13.28 -13.04 19.61
CA GLU A 244 13.41 -11.89 20.52
C GLU A 244 13.64 -12.30 21.99
N ASP A 245 14.54 -13.28 22.20
CA ASP A 245 14.87 -13.84 23.52
C ASP A 245 13.69 -14.51 24.23
N ARG A 246 12.69 -14.98 23.48
CA ARG A 246 11.58 -15.76 24.02
C ARG A 246 11.35 -17.02 23.20
N ALA A 247 11.20 -18.14 23.90
CA ALA A 247 10.67 -19.39 23.35
C ALA A 247 9.45 -19.84 24.18
N PHE A 248 8.51 -20.55 23.55
CA PHE A 248 7.37 -21.15 24.24
C PHE A 248 7.54 -22.67 24.32
N VAL A 249 7.52 -23.20 25.54
CA VAL A 249 7.78 -24.61 25.80
C VAL A 249 6.73 -25.20 26.73
N LYS A 250 6.51 -26.51 26.63
CA LYS A 250 5.70 -27.27 27.57
C LYS A 250 6.58 -27.79 28.69
N ASN A 251 6.42 -27.26 29.90
CA ASN A 251 7.27 -27.64 31.03
C ASN A 251 6.93 -29.04 31.60
N ALA A 252 7.69 -29.45 32.62
CA ALA A 252 7.51 -30.73 33.29
C ALA A 252 6.13 -30.91 33.94
N LYS A 253 5.41 -29.83 34.25
CA LYS A 253 4.04 -29.84 34.78
C LYS A 253 2.97 -29.86 33.67
N GLY A 254 3.38 -29.82 32.40
CA GLY A 254 2.47 -29.79 31.25
C GLY A 254 1.89 -28.41 30.94
N LYS A 255 2.32 -27.35 31.63
CA LYS A 255 1.95 -25.96 31.32
C LYS A 255 2.79 -25.45 30.16
N ILE A 256 2.19 -24.60 29.33
CA ILE A 256 2.93 -23.86 28.29
C ILE A 256 3.43 -22.57 28.91
N VAL A 257 4.74 -22.37 28.87
CA VAL A 257 5.44 -21.25 29.53
C VAL A 257 6.38 -20.57 28.55
N ALA A 258 6.55 -19.26 28.70
CA ALA A 258 7.63 -18.53 28.07
C ALA A 258 8.93 -18.76 28.85
N ILE A 259 10.03 -18.94 28.14
CA ILE A 259 11.39 -18.98 28.70
C ILE A 259 12.28 -17.91 28.07
N ASP A 260 13.26 -17.41 28.82
CA ASP A 260 14.34 -16.58 28.30
C ASP A 260 15.52 -17.43 27.76
N GLY A 261 16.56 -16.78 27.22
CA GLY A 261 17.76 -17.44 26.72
C GLY A 261 18.54 -18.28 27.75
N THR A 262 18.25 -18.15 29.05
CA THR A 262 18.83 -19.00 30.10
C THR A 262 18.00 -20.25 30.38
N GLY A 263 16.79 -20.33 29.81
CA GLY A 263 15.80 -21.38 30.09
C GLY A 263 14.93 -21.11 31.31
N LYS A 264 15.02 -19.92 31.91
CA LYS A 264 14.19 -19.54 33.06
C LYS A 264 12.75 -19.33 32.63
N GLU A 265 11.81 -19.98 33.33
CA GLU A 265 10.37 -19.75 33.14
C GLU A 265 9.99 -18.32 33.56
N LEU A 266 9.30 -17.59 32.68
CA LEU A 266 8.88 -16.20 32.90
C LEU A 266 7.39 -16.11 33.25
N PHE A 267 6.52 -16.60 32.38
CA PHE A 267 5.07 -16.57 32.55
C PHE A 267 4.39 -17.73 31.82
N VAL A 268 3.14 -18.00 32.18
CA VAL A 268 2.30 -19.03 31.52
C VAL A 268 1.62 -18.41 30.30
N ALA A 269 1.72 -19.06 29.15
CA ALA A 269 1.03 -18.61 27.94
C ALA A 269 -0.50 -18.57 28.14
N PRO A 270 -1.20 -17.58 27.58
CA PRO A 270 -2.66 -17.43 27.72
C PRO A 270 -3.45 -18.49 26.94
N SER A 271 -2.81 -19.22 26.02
CA SER A 271 -3.45 -20.25 25.21
C SER A 271 -2.49 -21.40 24.88
N LYS A 272 -3.05 -22.48 24.34
CA LYS A 272 -2.33 -23.62 23.79
C LYS A 272 -1.69 -23.34 22.43
N GLU A 273 -2.24 -22.36 21.70
CA GLU A 273 -1.76 -21.94 20.39
C GLU A 273 -1.12 -20.56 20.54
N ILE A 274 0.21 -20.52 20.39
CA ILE A 274 1.04 -19.33 20.56
C ILE A 274 2.19 -19.37 19.56
N TYR A 275 2.54 -18.21 19.02
CA TYR A 275 3.57 -18.06 17.99
C TYR A 275 4.76 -17.25 18.50
N GLY A 276 5.88 -17.34 17.78
CA GLY A 276 7.08 -16.57 18.09
C GLY A 276 6.85 -15.06 18.03
N TYR A 277 7.70 -14.32 18.71
CA TYR A 277 7.66 -12.87 18.73
C TYR A 277 8.06 -12.29 17.37
N ARG A 278 7.37 -11.24 16.97
CA ARG A 278 7.71 -10.41 15.82
C ARG A 278 7.48 -8.94 16.15
N ASN A 279 8.56 -8.18 16.18
CA ASN A 279 8.63 -6.78 16.58
C ASN A 279 7.98 -6.52 17.95
N GLY A 280 8.34 -7.30 18.97
CA GLY A 280 7.96 -7.10 20.37
C GLY A 280 6.65 -7.75 20.82
N LEU A 281 5.90 -8.37 19.91
CA LEU A 281 4.61 -9.02 20.21
C LEU A 281 4.58 -10.47 19.75
N ALA A 282 3.98 -11.34 20.55
CA ALA A 282 3.62 -12.70 20.17
C ALA A 282 2.12 -12.82 19.93
N GLU A 283 1.75 -13.48 18.84
CA GLU A 283 0.36 -13.84 18.55
C GLU A 283 -0.05 -15.08 19.37
N TYR A 284 -1.25 -15.07 19.91
CA TYR A 284 -1.88 -16.27 20.47
C TYR A 284 -3.31 -16.41 19.95
N ARG A 285 -3.80 -17.64 19.88
CA ARG A 285 -5.15 -17.94 19.39
C ARG A 285 -5.91 -18.78 20.37
N ARG A 286 -7.21 -18.51 20.55
CA ARG A 286 -8.09 -19.37 21.34
C ARG A 286 -8.87 -20.31 20.44
N SER A 287 -8.98 -21.57 20.87
CA SER A 287 -9.91 -22.50 20.27
C SER A 287 -11.33 -22.19 20.74
N VAL A 288 -12.28 -22.15 19.81
CA VAL A 288 -13.71 -21.95 20.09
C VAL A 288 -14.50 -23.11 19.50
N SER A 289 -15.30 -23.79 20.33
CA SER A 289 -16.17 -24.88 19.91
C SER A 289 -17.28 -24.36 19.01
N GLY A 290 -17.43 -24.92 17.81
CA GLY A 290 -18.42 -24.48 16.80
C GLY A 290 -17.82 -23.70 15.63
N PHE A 291 -16.51 -23.43 15.64
CA PHE A 291 -15.82 -22.83 14.50
C PHE A 291 -15.40 -23.91 13.50
N ASN A 292 -16.35 -24.34 12.67
CA ASN A 292 -16.02 -25.10 11.46
C ASN A 292 -15.38 -24.12 10.46
N LEU A 293 -14.13 -24.37 10.07
CA LEU A 293 -13.50 -23.70 8.93
C LEU A 293 -14.35 -23.80 7.63
N GLY A 294 -15.33 -24.70 7.58
CA GLY A 294 -16.31 -24.82 6.50
C GLY A 294 -17.34 -23.68 6.40
N GLY A 295 -17.39 -22.77 7.38
CA GLY A 295 -18.18 -21.53 7.32
C GLY A 295 -17.41 -20.33 6.72
N LEU A 296 -16.13 -20.53 6.36
CA LEU A 296 -15.26 -19.56 5.69
C LEU A 296 -15.64 -19.39 4.20
N VAL A 297 -16.93 -19.21 3.92
CA VAL A 297 -17.45 -18.80 2.60
C VAL A 297 -17.98 -17.35 2.64
N GLY A 298 -18.17 -16.77 3.83
CA GLY A 298 -18.70 -15.40 3.99
C GLY A 298 -17.66 -14.29 4.20
N GLY A 299 -16.37 -14.61 4.32
CA GLY A 299 -15.28 -13.66 4.66
C GLY A 299 -14.42 -13.19 3.48
N PHE A 300 -14.80 -13.53 2.25
CA PHE A 300 -14.17 -13.01 1.02
C PHE A 300 -14.85 -11.72 0.50
N ILE A 301 -15.79 -11.16 1.27
CA ILE A 301 -16.69 -10.12 0.79
C ILE A 301 -16.92 -9.09 1.90
N VAL A 302 -15.92 -8.25 2.20
CA VAL A 302 -16.14 -6.82 2.42
C VAL A 302 -14.85 -6.10 2.03
N GLY A 303 -14.88 -5.40 0.89
CA GLY A 303 -13.74 -4.77 0.22
C GLY A 303 -13.56 -5.19 -1.25
N GLY A 304 -14.05 -6.38 -1.64
CA GLY A 304 -13.86 -6.94 -3.00
C GLY A 304 -15.09 -6.95 -3.93
N ILE A 305 -16.30 -6.61 -3.45
CA ILE A 305 -17.54 -6.76 -4.25
C ILE A 305 -18.17 -5.43 -4.66
N VAL A 306 -17.37 -4.57 -5.31
CA VAL A 306 -17.87 -3.78 -6.46
C VAL A 306 -16.83 -3.77 -7.61
N GLY A 307 -15.85 -4.69 -7.63
CA GLY A 307 -14.86 -4.73 -8.72
C GLY A 307 -14.25 -6.09 -9.07
N GLY A 308 -14.29 -7.09 -8.19
CA GLY A 308 -13.55 -8.35 -8.40
C GLY A 308 -14.33 -9.56 -8.91
N ALA A 309 -15.66 -9.48 -9.05
CA ALA A 309 -16.48 -10.66 -9.35
C ALA A 309 -16.59 -11.03 -10.85
N LEU A 310 -15.87 -10.35 -11.76
CA LEU A 310 -16.01 -10.58 -13.22
C LEU A 310 -14.72 -10.75 -14.02
N LEU A 311 -13.52 -10.73 -13.43
CA LEU A 311 -12.29 -10.88 -14.22
C LEU A 311 -11.36 -11.91 -13.56
N GLY A 312 -11.28 -13.08 -14.20
CA GLY A 312 -10.34 -14.13 -13.85
C GLY A 312 -8.91 -13.64 -14.06
N GLY A 313 -8.25 -13.30 -12.97
CA GLY A 313 -6.84 -12.98 -12.90
C GLY A 313 -6.38 -13.14 -11.46
N HIS A 314 -5.28 -13.86 -11.24
CA HIS A 314 -4.70 -14.02 -9.91
C HIS A 314 -4.02 -12.72 -9.50
N HIS A 315 -4.71 -11.86 -8.73
CA HIS A 315 -4.12 -10.61 -8.23
C HIS A 315 -3.43 -10.84 -6.89
N TYR A 316 -2.17 -10.42 -6.82
CA TYR A 316 -1.37 -10.33 -5.63
C TYR A 316 -1.99 -9.29 -4.68
N HIS A 317 -2.77 -9.75 -3.70
CA HIS A 317 -2.92 -8.99 -2.47
C HIS A 317 -1.53 -8.87 -1.88
N VAL A 318 -1.00 -7.64 -1.80
CA VAL A 318 0.23 -7.33 -1.08
C VAL A 318 0.02 -7.67 0.40
N GLY A 319 0.24 -8.96 0.72
CA GLY A 319 0.30 -9.58 2.04
C GLY A 319 -0.80 -9.23 3.04
N GLY A 320 -1.76 -10.13 3.29
CA GLY A 320 -2.18 -10.51 4.64
C GLY A 320 -2.84 -9.49 5.59
N PHE A 321 -3.60 -8.50 5.11
CA PHE A 321 -4.51 -7.72 5.96
C PHE A 321 -5.98 -8.05 5.65
N VAL A 322 -6.34 -9.32 5.81
CA VAL A 322 -7.71 -9.81 5.64
C VAL A 322 -8.09 -10.52 6.94
N TYR A 323 -9.33 -10.33 7.37
CA TYR A 323 -9.83 -11.09 8.51
C TYR A 323 -9.95 -12.57 8.11
N ASP A 324 -9.23 -13.42 8.82
CA ASP A 324 -9.13 -14.86 8.55
C ASP A 324 -10.06 -15.69 9.45
N GLY A 325 -10.92 -15.03 10.25
CA GLY A 325 -11.79 -15.69 11.22
C GLY A 325 -11.09 -16.13 12.51
N ALA A 326 -9.76 -16.01 12.61
CA ALA A 326 -9.03 -16.49 13.78
C ALA A 326 -9.38 -15.67 15.03
N LYS A 327 -9.66 -16.36 16.15
CA LYS A 327 -9.83 -15.71 17.46
C LYS A 327 -8.48 -15.41 18.08
N ARG A 328 -7.88 -14.33 17.58
CA ARG A 328 -6.50 -13.92 17.80
C ARG A 328 -6.37 -12.85 18.88
N GLY A 329 -5.32 -12.93 19.68
CA GLY A 329 -4.82 -11.84 20.53
C GLY A 329 -3.30 -11.69 20.43
N TYR A 330 -2.77 -10.66 21.09
CA TYR A 330 -1.35 -10.32 21.12
C TYR A 330 -0.87 -10.08 22.54
N ILE A 331 0.32 -10.60 22.87
CA ILE A 331 0.99 -10.38 24.15
C ILE A 331 2.35 -9.72 23.96
N ASP A 332 2.79 -8.94 24.95
CA ASP A 332 4.15 -8.41 25.01
C ASP A 332 5.14 -9.44 25.59
N ARG A 333 6.44 -9.10 25.57
CA ARG A 333 7.54 -9.96 26.07
C ARG A 333 7.51 -10.21 27.59
N ASN A 334 6.67 -9.49 28.33
CA ASN A 334 6.43 -9.68 29.76
C ASN A 334 5.20 -10.56 30.04
N GLY A 335 4.48 -10.95 28.99
CA GLY A 335 3.26 -11.76 29.09
C GLY A 335 1.99 -10.94 29.31
N ASN A 336 2.06 -9.62 29.21
CA ASN A 336 0.87 -8.77 29.29
C ASN A 336 0.06 -8.90 28.00
N ILE A 337 -1.25 -9.07 28.12
CA ILE A 337 -2.16 -9.05 26.97
C ILE A 337 -2.28 -7.61 26.47
N VAL A 338 -1.78 -7.37 25.26
CA VAL A 338 -1.86 -6.07 24.57
C VAL A 338 -3.18 -5.97 23.79
N ILE A 339 -3.59 -7.06 23.14
CA ILE A 339 -4.89 -7.18 22.46
C ILE A 339 -5.50 -8.54 22.84
N ASP A 340 -6.71 -8.53 23.37
CA ASP A 340 -7.38 -9.74 23.86
C ASP A 340 -8.05 -10.52 22.72
N SER A 341 -7.82 -11.83 22.67
CA SER A 341 -8.53 -12.76 21.76
C SER A 341 -10.04 -12.87 21.98
N LYS A 342 -10.55 -12.31 23.08
CA LYS A 342 -11.98 -12.23 23.38
C LYS A 342 -12.72 -11.16 22.60
N LYS A 343 -12.02 -10.23 21.96
CA LYS A 343 -12.62 -9.26 21.02
C LYS A 343 -13.38 -10.02 19.92
N ASP A 344 -14.41 -9.37 19.37
CA ASP A 344 -15.28 -10.00 18.37
C ASP A 344 -14.45 -10.46 17.18
N GLU A 345 -13.58 -9.57 16.66
CA GLU A 345 -12.70 -9.82 15.53
C GLU A 345 -11.36 -9.09 15.72
N VAL A 346 -10.24 -9.72 15.34
CA VAL A 346 -8.89 -9.15 15.44
C VAL A 346 -8.10 -9.50 14.19
N TRP A 347 -7.75 -8.49 13.40
CA TRP A 347 -7.04 -8.65 12.14
C TRP A 347 -5.56 -8.97 12.38
N PRO A 348 -4.83 -9.46 11.37
CA PRO A 348 -3.39 -9.61 11.47
C PRO A 348 -2.67 -8.29 11.77
N MET A 349 -1.77 -8.32 12.74
CA MET A 349 -0.95 -7.18 13.15
C MET A 349 -0.01 -6.72 12.04
N THR A 350 0.09 -5.41 11.90
CA THR A 350 0.99 -4.73 10.96
C THR A 350 2.10 -3.99 11.69
N SER A 351 2.97 -3.30 10.95
CA SER A 351 3.97 -2.39 11.53
C SER A 351 3.34 -1.23 12.31
N TYR A 352 2.13 -0.80 11.93
CA TYR A 352 1.41 0.30 12.56
C TYR A 352 0.51 -0.14 13.71
N GLY A 353 -0.12 -1.31 13.58
CA GLY A 353 -1.18 -1.75 14.47
C GLY A 353 -2.11 -2.78 13.81
N THR A 354 -3.33 -2.90 14.32
CA THR A 354 -4.35 -3.77 13.72
C THR A 354 -5.75 -3.19 13.86
N VAL A 355 -6.65 -3.63 12.99
CA VAL A 355 -8.08 -3.43 13.16
C VAL A 355 -8.61 -4.43 14.18
N ILE A 356 -9.49 -3.97 15.05
CA ILE A 356 -10.27 -4.82 15.93
C ILE A 356 -11.75 -4.45 15.83
N LYS A 357 -12.61 -5.43 16.04
CA LYS A 357 -14.04 -5.25 16.27
C LYS A 357 -14.39 -5.69 17.68
N ASP A 358 -15.09 -4.84 18.41
CA ASP A 358 -15.49 -5.09 19.79
C ASP A 358 -16.86 -4.51 20.06
N ALA A 359 -17.76 -5.30 20.64
CA ALA A 359 -19.16 -4.95 20.81
C ALA A 359 -19.80 -4.43 19.51
N GLY A 360 -19.44 -5.05 18.38
CA GLY A 360 -19.90 -4.68 17.05
C GLY A 360 -19.30 -3.40 16.44
N LYS A 361 -18.43 -2.67 17.16
CA LYS A 361 -17.79 -1.45 16.66
C LYS A 361 -16.35 -1.71 16.24
N LEU A 362 -15.95 -1.15 15.11
CA LEU A 362 -14.62 -1.32 14.52
C LEU A 362 -13.73 -0.14 14.89
N CYS A 363 -12.49 -0.41 15.29
CA CYS A 363 -11.46 0.59 15.52
C CYS A 363 -10.09 0.12 15.03
N PHE A 364 -9.13 1.04 14.95
CA PHE A 364 -7.72 0.70 14.74
C PHE A 364 -6.95 0.96 16.02
N VAL A 365 -6.19 -0.04 16.45
CA VAL A 365 -5.31 0.05 17.62
C VAL A 365 -3.86 -0.09 17.19
N ASN A 366 -2.97 0.69 17.79
CA ASN A 366 -1.54 0.57 17.52
C ASN A 366 -0.95 -0.69 18.17
N ARG A 367 0.35 -0.93 17.96
CA ARG A 367 1.08 -2.08 18.54
C ARG A 367 1.19 -2.07 20.07
N LYS A 368 0.83 -0.98 20.75
CA LYS A 368 0.74 -0.90 22.22
C LYS A 368 -0.68 -1.16 22.73
N GLY A 369 -1.64 -1.42 21.84
CA GLY A 369 -3.05 -1.59 22.16
C GLY A 369 -3.80 -0.27 22.38
N GLU A 370 -3.18 0.87 22.06
CA GLU A 370 -3.82 2.18 22.19
C GLU A 370 -4.72 2.44 20.97
N ILE A 371 -5.93 2.95 21.19
CA ILE A 371 -6.87 3.30 20.12
C ILE A 371 -6.32 4.51 19.35
N VAL A 372 -6.18 4.37 18.03
CA VAL A 372 -5.75 5.44 17.12
C VAL A 372 -6.94 5.96 16.31
N ILE A 373 -7.67 5.07 15.64
CA ILE A 373 -8.95 5.41 15.00
C ILE A 373 -10.06 5.01 15.96
N GLN A 374 -10.92 5.95 16.34
CA GLN A 374 -11.97 5.72 17.34
C GLN A 374 -12.99 4.66 16.89
N PRO A 375 -13.57 3.88 17.82
CA PRO A 375 -14.61 2.91 17.50
C PRO A 375 -15.80 3.54 16.78
N GLY A 376 -16.21 2.94 15.67
CA GLY A 376 -17.37 3.38 14.91
C GLY A 376 -18.07 2.23 14.19
N ASP A 377 -19.15 2.60 13.49
CA ASP A 377 -19.92 1.67 12.67
C ASP A 377 -19.30 1.58 11.28
N TYR A 378 -18.21 0.82 11.20
CA TYR A 378 -17.41 0.72 9.99
C TYR A 378 -17.29 -0.71 9.52
N ASP A 379 -17.15 -0.84 8.20
CA ASP A 379 -16.52 -1.99 7.57
C ASP A 379 -15.07 -1.65 7.19
N ALA A 380 -14.14 -2.58 7.43
CA ALA A 380 -12.75 -2.42 7.00
C ALA A 380 -12.57 -2.79 5.53
N GLY A 381 -11.83 -1.96 4.80
CA GLY A 381 -11.37 -2.25 3.44
C GLY A 381 -9.87 -2.48 3.37
N GLU A 382 -9.28 -2.08 2.26
CA GLU A 382 -7.85 -2.23 1.99
C GLU A 382 -7.00 -1.36 2.94
N MET A 383 -5.78 -1.83 3.22
CA MET A 383 -4.78 -1.06 3.95
C MET A 383 -3.49 -0.95 3.12
N ASP A 384 -3.07 0.28 2.87
CA ASP A 384 -1.74 0.57 2.37
C ASP A 384 -0.73 0.48 3.52
N LYS A 385 0.01 -0.64 3.54
CA LYS A 385 1.01 -0.95 4.57
C LYS A 385 2.28 -0.11 4.45
N PHE A 386 2.52 0.54 3.31
CA PHE A 386 3.68 1.39 3.13
C PHE A 386 3.42 2.76 3.73
N ASN A 387 2.30 3.38 3.34
CA ASN A 387 1.95 4.73 3.80
C ASN A 387 1.17 4.76 5.12
N GLY A 388 0.71 3.62 5.63
CA GLY A 388 -0.10 3.58 6.85
C GLY A 388 -1.47 4.21 6.64
N LEU A 389 -2.14 3.85 5.55
CA LEU A 389 -3.48 4.34 5.22
C LEU A 389 -4.48 3.19 5.24
N LEU A 390 -5.64 3.40 5.84
CA LEU A 390 -6.71 2.42 5.94
C LEU A 390 -7.99 2.97 5.33
N ALA A 391 -8.54 2.26 4.36
CA ALA A 391 -9.88 2.53 3.83
C ALA A 391 -10.93 1.94 4.78
N LEU A 392 -11.88 2.76 5.18
CA LEU A 392 -13.03 2.36 5.99
C LEU A 392 -14.31 2.78 5.27
N LYS A 393 -15.34 1.95 5.34
CA LYS A 393 -16.69 2.30 4.90
C LYS A 393 -17.52 2.67 6.12
N ASP A 394 -18.12 3.84 6.12
CA ASP A 394 -19.12 4.20 7.13
C ASP A 394 -20.46 3.56 6.78
N ASN A 395 -20.97 2.72 7.68
CA ASN A 395 -22.20 1.97 7.46
C ASN A 395 -23.44 2.86 7.52
N SER A 396 -23.35 4.07 8.07
CA SER A 396 -24.48 5.00 8.11
C SER A 396 -24.69 5.73 6.79
N SER A 397 -23.62 6.14 6.12
CA SER A 397 -23.65 6.81 4.82
C SER A 397 -23.50 5.85 3.63
N ASP A 398 -23.04 4.62 3.88
CA ASP A 398 -22.59 3.65 2.87
C ASP A 398 -21.50 4.23 1.94
N LYS A 399 -20.63 5.08 2.50
CA LYS A 399 -19.52 5.72 1.78
C LYS A 399 -18.17 5.37 2.38
N TRP A 400 -17.16 5.32 1.51
CA TRP A 400 -15.78 5.08 1.84
C TRP A 400 -15.02 6.38 2.13
N GLY A 401 -14.12 6.27 3.11
CA GLY A 401 -13.13 7.27 3.49
C GLY A 401 -11.80 6.59 3.79
N VAL A 402 -10.76 7.40 3.99
CA VAL A 402 -9.39 6.91 4.29
C VAL A 402 -8.89 7.58 5.54
N PHE A 403 -8.22 6.81 6.38
CA PHE A 403 -7.62 7.27 7.63
C PHE A 403 -6.12 7.01 7.63
N ASP A 404 -5.37 7.95 8.19
CA ASP A 404 -3.98 7.76 8.56
C ASP A 404 -3.94 6.99 9.88
N VAL A 405 -3.37 5.79 9.87
CA VAL A 405 -3.37 4.91 11.04
C VAL A 405 -2.26 5.23 12.04
N SER A 406 -1.38 6.18 11.73
CA SER A 406 -0.35 6.67 12.64
C SER A 406 -0.87 7.82 13.51
N THR A 407 -1.74 8.65 12.97
CA THR A 407 -2.31 9.84 13.64
C THR A 407 -3.78 9.68 14.03
N GLY A 408 -4.50 8.74 13.39
CA GLY A 408 -5.94 8.57 13.53
C GLY A 408 -6.77 9.57 12.74
N LYS A 409 -6.13 10.45 11.96
CA LYS A 409 -6.80 11.50 11.18
C LYS A 409 -7.52 10.88 9.99
N GLN A 410 -8.79 11.24 9.80
CA GLN A 410 -9.49 11.01 8.54
C GLN A 410 -8.85 11.88 7.45
N VAL A 411 -8.17 11.24 6.50
CA VAL A 411 -7.51 11.93 5.38
C VAL A 411 -8.40 12.03 4.14
N VAL A 412 -9.39 11.16 4.01
CA VAL A 412 -10.43 11.25 3.00
C VAL A 412 -11.79 11.10 3.68
N SER A 413 -12.65 12.11 3.50
CA SER A 413 -14.03 12.13 4.01
C SER A 413 -14.86 10.98 3.44
N PHE A 414 -15.84 10.47 4.20
CA PHE A 414 -16.79 9.46 3.74
C PHE A 414 -17.72 10.01 2.65
N LYS A 415 -17.32 9.89 1.39
CA LYS A 415 -18.11 10.43 0.25
C LYS A 415 -17.98 9.64 -1.05
N TYR A 416 -17.14 8.61 -1.06
CA TYR A 416 -16.88 7.80 -2.25
C TYR A 416 -17.66 6.49 -2.18
N ASP A 417 -18.11 6.01 -3.34
CA ASP A 417 -18.81 4.72 -3.46
C ASP A 417 -17.82 3.56 -3.33
N SER A 418 -16.56 3.76 -3.72
CA SER A 418 -15.44 2.85 -3.45
C SER A 418 -14.10 3.59 -3.49
N ILE A 419 -13.10 3.02 -2.81
CA ILE A 419 -11.71 3.48 -2.80
C ILE A 419 -10.81 2.25 -2.89
N SER A 420 -9.81 2.29 -3.76
CA SER A 420 -8.72 1.31 -3.82
C SER A 420 -7.37 2.01 -3.96
N PHE A 421 -6.33 1.38 -3.42
CA PHE A 421 -4.96 1.87 -3.55
C PHE A 421 -4.37 1.35 -4.86
N ALA A 422 -3.98 2.28 -5.75
CA ALA A 422 -3.46 1.94 -7.07
C ALA A 422 -1.93 2.09 -7.15
N GLY A 423 -1.25 2.27 -6.04
CA GLY A 423 0.20 2.47 -5.97
C GLY A 423 0.59 3.18 -4.68
N THR A 424 1.84 3.58 -4.56
CA THR A 424 2.36 4.28 -3.36
C THR A 424 1.85 5.72 -3.24
N ASP A 425 1.37 6.31 -4.33
CA ASP A 425 0.91 7.70 -4.37
C ASP A 425 -0.33 7.90 -5.27
N ARG A 426 -1.05 6.82 -5.58
CA ARG A 426 -2.25 6.82 -6.42
C ARG A 426 -3.43 6.14 -5.74
N LEU A 427 -4.58 6.78 -5.81
CA LEU A 427 -5.87 6.24 -5.38
C LEU A 427 -6.80 6.13 -6.58
N VAL A 428 -7.53 5.02 -6.67
CA VAL A 428 -8.69 4.92 -7.56
C VAL A 428 -9.93 5.07 -6.69
N VAL A 429 -10.78 6.02 -7.05
CA VAL A 429 -12.04 6.28 -6.34
C VAL A 429 -13.22 6.22 -7.30
N VAL A 430 -14.36 5.75 -6.82
CA VAL A 430 -15.62 5.84 -7.56
C VAL A 430 -16.54 6.82 -6.85
N LYS A 431 -17.10 7.75 -7.61
CA LYS A 431 -18.14 8.67 -7.16
C LYS A 431 -19.14 8.88 -8.30
N ASP A 432 -20.43 8.73 -8.01
CA ASP A 432 -21.51 9.00 -8.97
C ASP A 432 -21.32 8.23 -10.28
N HIS A 433 -20.93 6.95 -10.18
CA HIS A 433 -20.63 6.05 -11.31
C HIS A 433 -19.46 6.51 -12.23
N VAL A 434 -18.59 7.38 -11.72
CA VAL A 434 -17.34 7.77 -12.41
C VAL A 434 -16.14 7.31 -11.59
N LYS A 435 -15.26 6.56 -12.25
CA LYS A 435 -13.98 6.12 -11.70
C LYS A 435 -12.92 7.17 -11.97
N ASN A 436 -12.16 7.54 -10.95
CA ASN A 436 -11.12 8.56 -11.03
C ASN A 436 -9.81 8.04 -10.44
N LEU A 437 -8.73 8.21 -11.20
CA LEU A 437 -7.37 8.08 -10.69
C LEU A 437 -6.96 9.42 -10.08
N ILE A 438 -6.58 9.39 -8.82
CA ILE A 438 -6.23 10.58 -8.04
C ILE A 438 -4.77 10.50 -7.61
N ASN A 439 -4.05 11.61 -7.80
CA ASN A 439 -2.75 11.80 -7.18
C ASN A 439 -2.96 12.04 -5.69
N MET A 440 -2.41 11.16 -4.84
CA MET A 440 -2.59 11.29 -3.40
C MET A 440 -2.01 12.61 -2.92
N SER A 441 -0.74 12.94 -3.22
CA SER A 441 -0.08 14.14 -2.69
C SER A 441 -0.77 15.49 -2.96
N THR A 442 -1.51 15.59 -4.06
CA THR A 442 -2.13 16.84 -4.52
C THR A 442 -3.65 16.80 -4.55
N GLY A 443 -4.24 15.61 -4.42
CA GLY A 443 -5.66 15.39 -4.61
C GLY A 443 -6.21 15.62 -6.01
N LYS A 444 -5.34 15.87 -6.99
CA LYS A 444 -5.74 16.12 -8.36
C LYS A 444 -6.26 14.84 -9.01
N SER A 445 -7.42 14.93 -9.66
CA SER A 445 -7.87 13.89 -10.61
C SER A 445 -6.97 13.92 -11.85
N LEU A 446 -6.33 12.79 -12.11
CA LEU A 446 -5.36 12.61 -13.19
C LEU A 446 -6.00 11.98 -14.42
N TYR A 447 -6.93 11.05 -14.19
CA TYR A 447 -7.61 10.31 -15.24
C TYR A 447 -9.01 9.91 -14.79
N SER A 448 -9.97 9.92 -15.70
CA SER A 448 -11.36 9.54 -15.42
C SER A 448 -11.87 8.53 -16.45
N ALA A 449 -12.60 7.53 -15.97
CA ALA A 449 -13.28 6.53 -16.79
C ALA A 449 -14.67 6.22 -16.24
N GLN A 450 -15.46 5.50 -17.02
CA GLN A 450 -16.74 4.94 -16.55
C GLN A 450 -16.47 3.83 -15.52
N THR A 451 -17.40 3.56 -14.60
CA THR A 451 -17.21 2.56 -13.54
C THR A 451 -16.83 1.16 -14.04
N GLU A 452 -17.33 0.77 -15.22
CA GLU A 452 -17.04 -0.52 -15.86
C GLU A 452 -15.57 -0.67 -16.31
N ALA A 453 -14.85 0.44 -16.47
CA ALA A 453 -13.45 0.39 -16.87
C ALA A 453 -12.58 0.00 -15.67
N THR A 454 -11.69 -0.96 -15.84
CA THR A 454 -10.66 -1.32 -14.85
C THR A 454 -9.44 -0.43 -15.03
N ILE A 455 -8.92 0.10 -13.92
CA ILE A 455 -7.58 0.70 -13.85
C ILE A 455 -6.76 -0.27 -13.01
N GLU A 456 -5.81 -0.95 -13.64
CA GLU A 456 -4.91 -1.86 -12.94
C GLU A 456 -4.03 -1.07 -11.96
N PRO A 457 -3.61 -1.66 -10.83
CA PRO A 457 -2.67 -1.00 -9.93
C PRO A 457 -1.33 -0.76 -10.65
N PHE A 458 -0.73 0.40 -10.40
CA PHE A 458 0.61 0.75 -10.89
C PHE A 458 1.70 -0.11 -10.24
N ASN A 459 1.40 -0.76 -9.11
CA ASN A 459 2.37 -1.52 -8.31
C ASN A 459 3.62 -0.66 -8.01
N SER A 460 4.80 -1.14 -8.40
CA SER A 460 6.08 -0.43 -8.29
C SER A 460 6.50 0.28 -9.59
N ASP A 461 5.58 0.37 -10.57
CA ASP A 461 5.82 0.96 -11.88
C ASP A 461 5.27 2.39 -11.99
N THR A 462 5.56 3.03 -13.12
CA THR A 462 5.14 4.40 -13.48
C THR A 462 4.04 4.44 -14.54
N VAL A 463 3.62 3.27 -15.01
CA VAL A 463 2.57 3.10 -16.01
C VAL A 463 1.63 1.97 -15.60
N THR A 464 0.39 2.01 -16.09
CA THR A 464 -0.60 0.95 -15.85
C THR A 464 -1.53 0.74 -17.05
N TRP A 465 -2.26 -0.37 -17.02
CA TRP A 465 -3.33 -0.67 -17.97
C TRP A 465 -4.66 -0.10 -17.50
N VAL A 466 -5.42 0.44 -18.46
CA VAL A 466 -6.84 0.71 -18.36
C VAL A 466 -7.57 -0.07 -19.43
N HIS A 467 -8.66 -0.76 -19.09
CA HIS A 467 -9.43 -1.57 -20.03
C HIS A 467 -10.89 -1.68 -19.61
N THR A 468 -11.77 -2.11 -20.52
CA THR A 468 -13.17 -2.41 -20.20
C THR A 468 -13.45 -3.84 -20.62
N GLY A 469 -13.48 -4.77 -19.65
CA GLY A 469 -13.59 -6.19 -19.96
C GLY A 469 -12.34 -6.70 -20.69
N LYS A 470 -12.51 -7.22 -21.91
CA LYS A 470 -11.40 -7.67 -22.78
C LYS A 470 -11.14 -6.72 -23.95
N ASP A 471 -11.63 -5.50 -23.85
CA ASP A 471 -11.59 -4.51 -24.92
C ASP A 471 -10.98 -3.19 -24.44
N ALA A 472 -10.62 -2.34 -25.40
CA ALA A 472 -10.16 -0.96 -25.18
C ALA A 472 -8.93 -0.82 -24.27
N TYR A 473 -7.98 -1.76 -24.36
CA TYR A 473 -6.71 -1.69 -23.63
C TYR A 473 -5.95 -0.40 -23.95
N THR A 474 -5.61 0.33 -22.90
CA THR A 474 -4.92 1.63 -22.92
C THR A 474 -3.80 1.60 -21.89
N ILE A 475 -2.62 2.11 -22.24
CA ILE A 475 -1.55 2.37 -21.26
C ILE A 475 -1.64 3.84 -20.85
N ILE A 476 -1.65 4.08 -19.55
CA ILE A 476 -1.51 5.44 -18.99
C ILE A 476 -0.27 5.54 -18.10
N ASP A 477 0.31 6.72 -18.03
CA ASP A 477 1.35 7.04 -17.05
C ASP A 477 0.78 7.46 -15.69
N ASN A 478 1.69 7.70 -14.73
CA ASN A 478 1.39 8.19 -13.40
C ASN A 478 0.66 9.54 -13.37
N ASP A 479 0.67 10.33 -14.44
CA ASP A 479 -0.04 11.61 -14.52
C ASP A 479 -1.36 11.49 -15.30
N GLY A 480 -1.74 10.27 -15.70
CA GLY A 480 -2.95 9.97 -16.45
C GLY A 480 -2.83 10.25 -17.95
N HIS A 481 -1.64 10.55 -18.46
CA HIS A 481 -1.43 10.71 -19.90
C HIS A 481 -1.52 9.36 -20.58
N VAL A 482 -2.29 9.31 -21.67
CA VAL A 482 -2.41 8.10 -22.47
C VAL A 482 -1.18 7.94 -23.35
N LEU A 483 -0.43 6.86 -23.13
CA LEU A 483 0.78 6.52 -23.88
C LEU A 483 0.48 5.61 -25.08
N PHE A 484 -0.52 4.74 -24.95
CA PHE A 484 -0.89 3.75 -25.97
C PHE A 484 -2.39 3.45 -25.93
N ARG A 485 -2.98 3.14 -27.10
CA ARG A 485 -4.33 2.60 -27.24
C ARG A 485 -4.32 1.46 -28.25
N ASP A 486 -4.91 0.32 -27.89
CA ASP A 486 -5.12 -0.79 -28.82
C ASP A 486 -6.31 -0.50 -29.74
N THR A 487 -6.08 0.29 -30.79
CA THR A 487 -7.15 0.69 -31.73
C THR A 487 -7.67 -0.46 -32.59
N ASN A 488 -6.96 -1.57 -32.64
CA ASN A 488 -7.29 -2.71 -33.49
C ASN A 488 -7.92 -3.87 -32.69
N ASN A 489 -8.17 -3.69 -31.38
CA ASN A 489 -8.66 -4.73 -30.46
C ASN A 489 -7.89 -6.05 -30.64
N SER A 490 -6.57 -5.95 -30.72
CA SER A 490 -5.67 -7.07 -30.94
C SER A 490 -5.23 -7.73 -29.63
N ILE A 491 -5.33 -7.02 -28.52
CA ILE A 491 -4.98 -7.50 -27.18
C ILE A 491 -6.16 -8.26 -26.59
N GLU A 492 -5.90 -9.48 -26.15
CA GLU A 492 -6.89 -10.35 -25.52
C GLU A 492 -6.81 -10.30 -23.99
N ASP A 493 -5.61 -10.08 -23.46
CA ASP A 493 -5.29 -10.17 -22.03
C ASP A 493 -3.95 -9.46 -21.73
N VAL A 494 -3.79 -8.96 -20.51
CA VAL A 494 -2.57 -8.27 -20.05
C VAL A 494 -2.24 -8.66 -18.61
N LYS A 495 -0.96 -8.57 -18.26
CA LYS A 495 -0.52 -8.57 -16.86
C LYS A 495 -0.13 -7.16 -16.45
N SER A 496 -0.05 -6.90 -15.14
CA SER A 496 0.42 -5.62 -14.64
C SER A 496 1.85 -5.33 -15.11
N PHE A 497 2.19 -4.05 -15.19
CA PHE A 497 3.54 -3.64 -15.50
C PHE A 497 4.50 -3.97 -14.37
N ASN A 498 5.70 -4.39 -14.74
CA ASN A 498 6.88 -4.43 -13.90
C ASN A 498 8.11 -4.01 -14.72
N HIS A 499 8.99 -3.20 -14.14
CA HIS A 499 10.17 -2.64 -14.78
C HIS A 499 9.92 -1.90 -16.13
N GLY A 500 8.72 -1.36 -16.34
CA GLY A 500 8.29 -0.73 -17.59
C GLY A 500 7.90 -1.71 -18.69
N PHE A 501 7.74 -3.00 -18.36
CA PHE A 501 7.32 -4.06 -19.29
C PHE A 501 6.06 -4.75 -18.79
N SER A 502 5.26 -5.25 -19.74
CA SER A 502 4.06 -6.02 -19.46
C SER A 502 4.02 -7.26 -20.34
N SER A 503 3.57 -8.37 -19.76
CA SER A 503 3.18 -9.55 -20.55
C SER A 503 1.83 -9.28 -21.20
N VAL A 504 1.75 -9.42 -22.52
CA VAL A 504 0.55 -9.10 -23.30
C VAL A 504 0.19 -10.27 -24.19
N LYS A 505 -1.09 -10.65 -24.19
CA LYS A 505 -1.63 -11.74 -24.99
C LYS A 505 -2.32 -11.21 -26.23
N SER A 506 -2.00 -11.79 -27.37
CA SER A 506 -2.67 -11.52 -28.65
C SER A 506 -2.66 -12.79 -29.50
N LYS A 507 -3.76 -13.05 -30.22
CA LYS A 507 -3.95 -14.25 -31.06
C LYS A 507 -3.66 -15.55 -30.29
N GLY A 508 -4.10 -15.63 -29.04
CA GLY A 508 -3.91 -16.80 -28.18
C GLY A 508 -2.49 -17.01 -27.63
N LYS A 509 -1.52 -16.14 -27.94
CA LYS A 509 -0.11 -16.28 -27.52
C LYS A 509 0.36 -15.06 -26.72
N TRP A 510 1.35 -15.28 -25.86
CA TRP A 510 1.93 -14.24 -25.01
C TRP A 510 3.23 -13.68 -25.60
N GLY A 511 3.40 -12.37 -25.46
CA GLY A 511 4.62 -11.64 -25.77
C GLY A 511 4.90 -10.58 -24.69
N VAL A 512 5.82 -9.68 -24.98
CA VAL A 512 6.22 -8.59 -24.08
C VAL A 512 6.06 -7.26 -24.79
N MET A 513 5.35 -6.34 -24.14
CA MET A 513 5.28 -4.93 -24.54
C MET A 513 6.02 -4.06 -23.54
N ASN A 514 6.61 -2.96 -24.03
CA ASN A 514 7.14 -1.90 -23.16
C ASN A 514 6.04 -0.87 -22.81
N ALA A 515 6.38 0.09 -21.94
CA ALA A 515 5.52 1.18 -21.48
C ALA A 515 4.96 2.09 -22.60
N LYS A 516 5.55 2.09 -23.80
CA LYS A 516 5.07 2.85 -24.96
C LYS A 516 4.06 2.05 -25.81
N GLY A 517 3.78 0.80 -25.45
CA GLY A 517 2.94 -0.11 -26.22
C GLY A 517 3.65 -0.74 -27.42
N GLU A 518 4.98 -0.70 -27.45
CA GLU A 518 5.77 -1.33 -28.51
C GLU A 518 6.07 -2.79 -28.12
N TRP A 519 5.93 -3.71 -29.08
CA TRP A 519 6.31 -5.11 -28.89
C TRP A 519 7.84 -5.24 -28.81
N VAL A 520 8.33 -5.60 -27.62
CA VAL A 520 9.72 -6.04 -27.41
C VAL A 520 9.88 -7.49 -27.85
N VAL A 521 8.85 -8.30 -27.57
CA VAL A 521 8.76 -9.69 -27.98
C VAL A 521 7.38 -9.94 -28.56
N GLN A 522 7.33 -10.40 -29.80
CA GLN A 522 6.07 -10.72 -30.49
C GLN A 522 5.34 -11.88 -29.81
N PRO A 523 3.99 -11.86 -29.79
CA PRO A 523 3.18 -12.89 -29.12
C PRO A 523 3.33 -14.25 -29.82
N THR A 524 4.18 -15.10 -29.25
CA THR A 524 4.55 -16.40 -29.82
C THR A 524 4.62 -17.51 -28.76
N TYR A 525 4.68 -17.15 -27.48
CA TYR A 525 4.86 -18.07 -26.36
C TYR A 525 3.52 -18.54 -25.77
N GLU A 526 3.55 -19.71 -25.12
CA GLU A 526 2.39 -20.26 -24.40
C GLU A 526 2.09 -19.47 -23.12
N ALA A 527 3.12 -18.92 -22.48
CA ALA A 527 3.03 -18.05 -21.32
C ALA A 527 4.29 -17.18 -21.23
N VAL A 528 4.14 -15.97 -20.67
CA VAL A 528 5.25 -15.08 -20.27
C VAL A 528 4.91 -14.49 -18.90
N ASN A 529 5.90 -14.40 -18.01
CA ASN A 529 5.81 -13.69 -16.73
C ASN A 529 7.03 -12.77 -16.60
N ILE A 530 6.80 -11.46 -16.41
CA ILE A 530 7.88 -10.54 -16.01
C ILE A 530 8.31 -10.94 -14.59
N LEU A 531 9.63 -11.04 -14.36
CA LEU A 531 10.23 -11.49 -13.10
C LEU A 531 10.46 -10.35 -12.10
#